data_AF-A0A349NEE2-F1
#
_entry.id   AF-A0A349NEE2-F1
#
_cell.length_a   1.000
_cell.length_b   1.000
_cell.length_c   1.000
_cell.angle_alpha   90.00
_cell.angle_beta   90.00
_cell.angle_gamma   90.00
#
_symmetry.space_group_name_H-M   'P 1'
#
loop_
_entity.id
_entity.type
_entity.pdbx_description
1 polymer ?
#
loop_
_entity_poly.entity_id
_entity_poly.type
_entity_poly.pdbx_seq_one_letter_code
_entity_poly.pdbx_strand_id
1 'polypeptide(L)'
;FNVVRHGYYAFEVSTNELFITSLSYKMGKEKFYSIFRAGIGEHNSKSVFSTGFGFGSIITIKGNHKLNMELICDALHYNWKWGDEKMNLLNHFNLNYQYQVTKHFAINAGPSFNTFVTNQKENGEFADVIRIPHTLFEHTGGKYKVAGWVGFNAGIVFSI
;
A
#
# COMPACT_ATOMS: atom_id res chain seq x y z
N PHE A 1 5.92 21.89 -2.25
CA PHE A 1 6.32 22.06 -0.83
C PHE A 1 5.42 21.21 0.06
N ASN A 2 5.93 20.13 0.64
CA ASN A 2 5.15 19.10 1.38
C ASN A 2 5.55 18.99 2.86
N VAL A 3 6.08 20.08 3.42
CA VAL A 3 6.29 20.26 4.87
C VAL A 3 5.52 21.51 5.25
N VAL A 4 4.44 21.35 6.01
CA VAL A 4 3.54 22.44 6.38
C VAL A 4 3.49 22.52 7.90
N ARG A 5 3.78 23.70 8.48
CA ARG A 5 3.89 23.90 9.93
C ARG A 5 2.60 23.57 10.70
N HIS A 6 1.45 23.65 10.03
CA HIS A 6 0.12 23.21 10.52
C HIS A 6 -0.48 22.23 9.51
N GLY A 7 0.24 21.13 9.28
CA GLY A 7 -0.11 20.10 8.31
C GLY A 7 -0.91 18.95 8.92
N TYR A 8 -1.39 18.08 8.05
CA TYR A 8 -1.87 16.75 8.43
C TYR A 8 -0.65 15.85 8.63
N TYR A 9 -0.49 15.34 9.85
CA TYR A 9 0.52 14.35 10.22
C TYR A 9 -0.17 13.18 10.90
N ALA A 10 0.09 11.96 10.41
CA ALA A 10 -0.52 10.78 10.99
C ALA A 10 0.34 9.53 10.83
N PHE A 11 0.24 8.64 11.79
CA PHE A 11 0.71 7.26 11.69
C PHE A 11 -0.49 6.36 11.43
N GLU A 12 -0.35 5.39 10.52
CA GLU A 12 -1.35 4.36 10.29
C GLU A 12 -0.71 2.99 10.44
N VAL A 13 -1.39 2.11 11.18
CA VAL A 13 -1.14 0.67 11.15
C VAL A 13 -2.28 0.03 10.39
N SER A 14 -1.96 -0.68 9.31
CA SER A 14 -2.95 -1.32 8.45
C SER A 14 -2.56 -2.74 8.06
N THR A 15 -3.55 -3.49 7.60
CA THR A 15 -3.41 -4.85 7.09
C THR A 15 -4.19 -4.97 5.79
N ASN A 16 -3.76 -5.87 4.92
CA ASN A 16 -4.45 -6.19 3.67
C ASN A 16 -4.25 -7.67 3.31
N GLU A 17 -4.73 -8.08 2.14
CA GLU A 17 -4.65 -9.47 1.71
C GLU A 17 -3.22 -10.00 1.46
N LEU A 18 -2.23 -9.11 1.29
CA LEU A 18 -0.83 -9.47 1.00
C LEU A 18 0.10 -9.30 2.21
N PHE A 19 -0.12 -8.27 3.00
CA PHE A 19 0.73 -7.89 4.12
C PHE A 19 -0.02 -8.12 5.43
N ILE A 20 0.63 -8.88 6.31
CA ILE A 20 0.15 -9.10 7.68
C ILE A 20 0.01 -7.75 8.38
N THR A 21 1.05 -6.91 8.26
CA THR A 21 1.09 -5.57 8.86
C THR A 21 1.81 -4.58 7.97
N SER A 22 1.28 -3.38 7.87
CA SER A 22 1.88 -2.20 7.23
C SER A 22 1.89 -1.03 8.21
N LEU A 23 3.00 -0.31 8.27
CA LEU A 23 3.12 0.95 8.98
C LEU A 23 3.28 2.07 7.96
N SER A 24 2.45 3.10 8.06
CA SER A 24 2.52 4.27 7.20
C SER A 24 2.68 5.55 7.99
N TYR A 25 3.53 6.44 7.52
CA TYR A 25 3.63 7.82 7.98
C TYR A 25 3.10 8.75 6.89
N LYS A 26 2.12 9.58 7.25
CA LYS A 26 1.43 10.51 6.37
C LYS A 26 1.79 11.93 6.76
N MET A 27 2.18 12.76 5.79
CA MET A 27 2.56 14.15 6.02
C MET A 27 2.09 15.07 4.89
N GLY A 28 1.61 16.27 5.22
CA GLY A 28 1.24 17.27 4.22
C GLY A 28 -0.03 18.02 4.60
N LYS A 29 -1.05 18.00 3.74
CA LYS A 29 -2.40 18.54 4.03
C LYS A 29 -3.44 17.46 3.77
N GLU A 30 -4.60 17.54 4.40
CA GLU A 30 -5.68 16.56 4.15
C GLU A 30 -6.04 16.48 2.65
N LYS A 31 -6.03 17.60 1.92
CA LYS A 31 -6.28 17.62 0.46
C LYS A 31 -5.19 16.99 -0.41
N PHE A 32 -3.97 16.88 0.12
CA PHE A 32 -2.82 16.28 -0.55
C PHE A 32 -1.71 16.03 0.46
N TYR A 33 -1.49 14.77 0.79
CA TYR A 33 -0.41 14.33 1.68
C TYR A 33 0.45 13.28 0.98
N SER A 34 1.71 13.23 1.37
CA SER A 34 2.63 12.15 1.03
C SER A 34 2.56 11.05 2.07
N ILE A 35 2.83 9.81 1.63
CA ILE A 35 2.78 8.60 2.44
C ILE A 35 4.14 7.91 2.30
N PHE A 36 4.78 7.61 3.43
CA PHE A 36 5.89 6.66 3.50
C PHE A 36 5.38 5.39 4.15
N ARG A 37 5.59 4.25 3.52
CA ARG A 37 5.06 2.97 3.98
C ARG A 37 6.17 1.94 4.12
N ALA A 38 6.06 1.11 5.13
CA ALA A 38 6.82 -0.13 5.25
C ALA A 38 5.87 -1.26 5.62
N GLY A 39 6.00 -2.41 4.97
CA GLY A 39 5.13 -3.57 5.18
C GLY A 39 5.89 -4.86 5.40
N ILE A 40 5.29 -5.76 6.15
CA ILE A 40 5.75 -7.13 6.34
C ILE A 40 4.62 -8.09 5.98
N GLY A 41 4.97 -9.12 5.23
CA GLY A 41 4.09 -10.22 4.84
C GLY A 41 4.86 -11.54 4.84
N GLU A 42 4.15 -12.61 4.52
CA GLU A 42 4.71 -13.95 4.41
C GLU A 42 4.20 -14.60 3.12
N HIS A 43 5.11 -15.21 2.37
CA HIS A 43 4.79 -15.99 1.18
C HIS A 43 5.66 -17.24 1.11
N ASN A 44 5.05 -18.42 0.99
CA ASN A 44 5.73 -19.72 0.95
C ASN A 44 6.76 -19.91 2.09
N SER A 45 6.38 -19.58 3.33
CA SER A 45 7.23 -19.64 4.53
C SER A 45 8.48 -18.75 4.49
N LYS A 46 8.50 -17.75 3.59
CA LYS A 46 9.53 -16.71 3.56
C LYS A 46 8.89 -15.36 3.82
N SER A 47 9.59 -14.53 4.59
CA SER A 47 9.14 -13.17 4.85
C SER A 47 9.35 -12.30 3.62
N VAL A 48 8.32 -11.50 3.32
CA VAL A 48 8.33 -10.47 2.29
C VAL A 48 8.31 -9.13 3.00
N PHE A 49 9.29 -8.28 2.70
CA PHE A 49 9.34 -6.91 3.20
C PHE A 49 9.02 -5.94 2.07
N SER A 50 8.33 -4.85 2.38
CA SER A 50 8.05 -3.80 1.41
C SER A 50 8.40 -2.43 1.94
N THR A 51 8.86 -1.58 1.03
CA THR A 51 9.05 -0.15 1.26
C THR A 51 8.35 0.62 0.16
N GLY A 52 7.52 1.58 0.53
CA GLY A 52 6.72 2.30 -0.43
C GLY A 52 6.63 3.78 -0.18
N PHE A 53 6.26 4.46 -1.25
CA PHE A 53 5.96 5.87 -1.26
C PHE A 53 4.67 6.11 -2.03
N GLY A 54 3.90 7.10 -1.58
CA GLY A 54 2.61 7.39 -2.18
C GLY A 54 2.09 8.77 -1.87
N PHE A 55 0.90 9.03 -2.38
CA PHE A 55 0.14 10.24 -2.15
C PHE A 55 -1.30 9.90 -1.83
N GLY A 56 -1.94 10.77 -1.06
CA GLY A 56 -3.36 10.63 -0.79
C GLY A 56 -4.09 11.95 -0.59
N SER A 57 -5.41 11.84 -0.54
CA SER A 57 -6.33 12.93 -0.25
C SER A 57 -7.48 12.43 0.60
N ILE A 58 -7.89 13.24 1.56
CA ILE A 58 -9.04 13.04 2.45
C ILE A 58 -10.13 14.03 2.04
N ILE A 59 -11.35 13.51 1.89
CA ILE A 59 -12.57 14.28 1.66
C ILE A 59 -13.49 14.05 2.85
N THR A 60 -13.82 15.11 3.59
CA THR A 60 -14.82 15.05 4.65
C THR A 60 -16.22 15.03 4.04
N ILE A 61 -16.96 13.94 4.24
CA ILE A 61 -18.33 13.80 3.76
C ILE A 61 -19.28 14.58 4.68
N LYS A 62 -19.25 14.25 5.98
CA LYS A 62 -20.08 14.89 7.01
C LYS A 62 -19.53 14.58 8.40
N GLY A 63 -19.30 15.59 9.23
CA GLY A 63 -18.84 15.39 10.61
C GLY A 63 -17.62 14.48 10.70
N ASN A 64 -17.76 13.34 11.38
CA ASN A 64 -16.69 12.36 11.59
C ASN A 64 -16.48 11.40 10.40
N HIS A 65 -17.30 11.51 9.35
CA HIS A 65 -17.26 10.62 8.18
C HIS A 65 -16.37 11.21 7.09
N LYS A 66 -15.31 10.49 6.72
CA LYS A 66 -14.29 10.88 5.74
C LYS A 66 -14.12 9.79 4.68
N LEU A 67 -13.68 10.18 3.50
CA LEU A 67 -13.28 9.30 2.40
C LEU A 67 -11.82 9.58 2.05
N ASN A 68 -11.01 8.55 2.00
CA ASN A 68 -9.58 8.64 1.71
C ASN A 68 -9.29 7.96 0.38
N MET A 69 -8.57 8.65 -0.47
CA MET A 69 -8.06 8.10 -1.73
C MET A 69 -6.55 8.11 -1.67
N GLU A 70 -5.92 6.95 -1.85
CA GLU A 70 -4.47 6.81 -1.72
C GLU A 70 -3.91 6.03 -2.90
N LEU A 71 -2.81 6.53 -3.47
CA LEU A 71 -2.04 5.86 -4.49
C LEU A 71 -0.64 5.61 -3.92
N ILE A 72 -0.27 4.33 -3.78
CA ILE A 72 0.96 3.89 -3.14
C ILE A 72 1.70 2.95 -4.09
N CYS A 73 3.01 3.13 -4.22
CA CYS A 73 3.90 2.19 -4.90
C CYS A 73 4.86 1.60 -3.88
N ASP A 74 4.77 0.30 -3.67
CA ASP A 74 5.61 -0.50 -2.79
C ASP A 74 6.65 -1.28 -3.62
N ALA A 75 7.93 -1.14 -3.27
CA ALA A 75 8.98 -2.02 -3.75
C ALA A 75 9.06 -3.24 -2.84
N LEU A 76 8.97 -4.45 -3.40
CA LEU A 76 9.02 -5.70 -2.67
C LEU A 76 10.45 -6.25 -2.61
N HIS A 77 10.89 -6.56 -1.40
CA HIS A 77 12.18 -7.15 -1.10
C HIS A 77 11.96 -8.55 -0.55
N TYR A 78 12.57 -9.54 -1.20
CA TYR A 78 12.44 -10.94 -0.82
C TYR A 78 13.63 -11.38 0.04
N ASN A 79 13.37 -12.09 1.13
CA ASN A 79 14.41 -12.68 1.98
C ASN A 79 15.45 -11.67 2.51
N TRP A 80 15.03 -10.46 2.89
CA TRP A 80 15.90 -9.40 3.42
C TRP A 80 17.06 -8.97 2.50
N LYS A 81 17.04 -9.35 1.21
CA LYS A 81 18.02 -8.88 0.24
C LYS A 81 17.59 -7.53 -0.30
N TRP A 82 18.40 -6.52 0.00
CA TRP A 82 18.26 -5.17 -0.54
C TRP A 82 19.12 -5.07 -1.80
N GLY A 83 18.55 -4.53 -2.89
CA GLY A 83 19.33 -4.16 -4.07
C GLY A 83 19.57 -5.27 -5.10
N ASP A 84 18.77 -6.33 -5.12
CA ASP A 84 18.71 -7.18 -6.31
C ASP A 84 18.22 -6.30 -7.49
N GLU A 85 18.88 -6.37 -8.66
CA GLU A 85 18.53 -5.58 -9.88
C GLU A 85 17.14 -5.93 -10.47
N LYS A 86 16.32 -6.64 -9.69
CA LYS A 86 15.02 -7.16 -10.06
C LYS A 86 13.94 -6.21 -9.59
N MET A 87 13.06 -5.86 -10.51
CA MET A 87 11.94 -4.97 -10.28
C MET A 87 10.75 -5.79 -9.80
N ASN A 88 10.34 -5.59 -8.55
CA ASN A 88 9.09 -6.11 -7.99
C ASN A 88 8.31 -4.93 -7.41
N LEU A 89 7.41 -4.36 -8.22
CA LEU A 89 6.63 -3.19 -7.85
C LEU A 89 5.18 -3.58 -7.64
N LEU A 90 4.65 -3.21 -6.48
CA LEU A 90 3.27 -3.40 -6.12
C LEU A 90 2.61 -2.04 -5.97
N ASN A 91 1.69 -1.74 -6.87
CA ASN A 91 0.93 -0.49 -6.87
C ASN A 91 -0.43 -0.73 -6.24
N HIS A 92 -0.84 0.19 -5.39
CA HIS A 92 -2.10 0.15 -4.67
C HIS A 92 -2.85 1.45 -4.91
N PHE A 93 -4.11 1.34 -5.34
CA PHE A 93 -5.08 2.42 -5.23
C PHE A 93 -6.10 2.04 -4.16
N ASN A 94 -6.08 2.73 -3.01
CA ASN A 94 -6.98 2.48 -1.90
C ASN A 94 -8.09 3.52 -1.88
N LEU A 95 -9.34 3.07 -1.76
CA LEU A 95 -10.50 3.92 -1.53
C LEU A 95 -11.11 3.55 -0.18
N ASN A 96 -10.71 4.27 0.86
CA ASN A 96 -11.08 3.93 2.23
C ASN A 96 -12.15 4.85 2.77
N TYR A 97 -13.19 4.28 3.35
CA TYR A 97 -14.03 5.02 4.26
C TYR A 97 -13.31 5.14 5.61
N GLN A 98 -13.22 6.35 6.15
CA GLN A 98 -12.62 6.65 7.44
C GLN A 98 -13.68 7.22 8.39
N TYR A 99 -13.73 6.66 9.60
CA TYR A 99 -14.53 7.20 10.69
C TYR A 99 -13.62 7.78 11.77
N GLN A 100 -13.74 9.09 12.00
CA GLN A 100 -13.00 9.83 13.01
C GLN A 100 -13.63 9.58 14.39
N VAL A 101 -12.99 8.74 15.21
CA VAL A 101 -13.50 8.37 16.54
C VAL A 101 -13.23 9.49 17.56
N THR A 102 -12.02 10.04 17.54
CA THR A 102 -11.61 11.21 18.34
C THR A 102 -10.79 12.15 17.47
N LYS A 103 -10.39 13.33 17.96
CA LYS A 103 -9.49 14.24 17.22
C LYS A 103 -8.13 13.62 16.84
N HIS A 104 -7.67 12.57 17.53
CA HIS A 104 -6.38 11.92 17.32
C HIS A 104 -6.48 10.47 16.84
N PHE A 105 -7.67 9.87 16.83
CA PHE A 105 -7.86 8.46 16.49
C PHE A 105 -8.97 8.28 15.47
N ALA A 106 -8.69 7.51 14.43
CA ALA A 106 -9.65 7.10 13.41
C ALA A 106 -9.45 5.64 13.02
N ILE A 107 -10.50 5.05 12.47
CA ILE A 107 -10.46 3.74 11.83
C ILE A 107 -10.80 3.93 10.35
N ASN A 108 -10.18 3.14 9.48
CA ASN A 108 -10.46 3.16 8.05
C ASN A 108 -10.53 1.75 7.47
N ALA A 109 -11.34 1.59 6.43
CA ALA A 109 -11.41 0.36 5.66
C ALA A 109 -12.02 0.61 4.28
N GLY A 110 -11.65 -0.21 3.31
CA GLY A 110 -12.23 -0.10 1.98
C GLY A 110 -11.57 -1.00 0.93
N PRO A 111 -12.15 -1.03 -0.27
CA PRO A 111 -11.56 -1.75 -1.39
C PRO A 111 -10.21 -1.12 -1.79
N SER A 112 -9.34 -1.98 -2.31
CA SER A 112 -8.14 -1.58 -3.01
C SER A 112 -8.14 -2.14 -4.43
N PHE A 113 -7.50 -1.43 -5.35
CA PHE A 113 -7.12 -1.97 -6.64
C PHE A 113 -5.61 -2.09 -6.67
N ASN A 114 -5.14 -3.30 -6.91
CA ASN A 114 -3.71 -3.60 -6.84
C ASN A 114 -3.19 -3.96 -8.23
N THR A 115 -1.96 -3.56 -8.53
CA THR A 115 -1.26 -3.95 -9.75
C THR A 115 0.17 -4.32 -9.42
N PHE A 116 0.50 -5.58 -9.63
CA PHE A 116 1.83 -6.12 -9.44
C PHE A 116 2.56 -6.16 -10.77
N VAL A 117 3.78 -5.63 -10.81
CA VAL A 117 4.66 -5.62 -11.97
C VAL A 117 6.00 -6.23 -11.56
N THR A 118 6.39 -7.30 -12.24
CA THR A 118 7.68 -7.96 -11.99
C THR A 118 8.44 -8.27 -13.27
N ASN A 119 9.77 -8.15 -13.20
CA ASN A 119 10.70 -8.74 -14.19
C ASN A 119 11.51 -9.90 -13.59
N GLN A 120 11.27 -10.26 -12.33
CA GLN A 120 12.02 -11.30 -11.64
C GLN A 120 11.65 -12.65 -12.23
N LYS A 121 12.66 -13.36 -12.74
CA LYS A 121 12.55 -14.76 -13.13
C LYS A 121 13.38 -15.66 -12.22
N GLU A 122 12.84 -16.84 -11.94
CA GLU A 122 13.48 -17.97 -11.29
C GLU A 122 13.31 -19.18 -12.20
N ASN A 123 14.42 -19.85 -12.55
CA ASN A 123 14.44 -21.00 -13.48
C ASN A 123 13.77 -20.75 -14.86
N GLY A 124 13.76 -19.50 -15.33
CA GLY A 124 13.17 -19.12 -16.62
C GLY A 124 11.69 -18.69 -16.56
N GLU A 125 11.03 -18.91 -15.43
CA GLU A 125 9.65 -18.50 -15.17
C GLU A 125 9.60 -17.27 -14.27
N PHE A 126 8.52 -16.47 -14.33
CA PHE A 126 8.36 -15.34 -13.43
C PHE A 126 8.21 -15.82 -11.99
N ALA A 127 8.97 -15.25 -11.06
CA ALA A 127 8.97 -15.72 -9.68
C ALA A 127 7.64 -15.41 -9.00
N ASP A 128 7.20 -16.38 -8.20
CA ASP A 128 6.04 -16.24 -7.33
C ASP A 128 6.47 -15.53 -6.03
N VAL A 129 6.58 -14.20 -6.10
CA VAL A 129 7.05 -13.35 -4.99
C VAL A 129 5.92 -13.07 -3.98
N ILE A 130 4.67 -13.10 -4.44
CA ILE A 130 3.47 -12.81 -3.65
C ILE A 130 2.31 -13.71 -4.06
N ARG A 131 1.48 -14.12 -3.09
CA ARG A 131 0.24 -14.84 -3.36
C ARG A 131 -0.84 -13.87 -3.81
N ILE A 132 -1.06 -13.78 -5.12
CA ILE A 132 -2.19 -13.05 -5.69
C ILE A 132 -3.47 -13.88 -5.47
N PRO A 133 -4.48 -13.38 -4.73
CA PRO A 133 -5.64 -14.19 -4.35
C PRO A 133 -6.53 -14.56 -5.54
N HIS A 134 -6.68 -13.63 -6.49
CA HIS A 134 -7.38 -13.80 -7.76
C HIS A 134 -6.83 -12.74 -8.75
N THR A 135 -7.04 -12.93 -10.04
CA THR A 135 -6.64 -11.96 -11.06
C THR A 135 -7.86 -11.48 -11.84
N LEU A 136 -7.99 -10.15 -12.00
CA LEU A 136 -8.94 -9.54 -12.93
C LEU A 136 -8.35 -9.51 -14.35
N PHE A 137 -7.05 -9.23 -14.43
CA PHE A 137 -6.28 -9.36 -15.64
C PHE A 137 -4.88 -9.80 -15.29
N GLU A 138 -4.29 -10.56 -16.21
CA GLU A 138 -2.90 -10.96 -16.16
C GLU A 138 -2.35 -10.83 -17.58
N HIS A 139 -1.18 -10.20 -17.69
CA HIS A 139 -0.44 -10.12 -18.93
C HIS A 139 1.00 -10.53 -18.67
N THR A 140 1.42 -11.58 -19.37
CA THR A 140 2.78 -12.11 -19.30
C THR A 140 3.46 -11.84 -20.62
N GLY A 141 4.30 -10.80 -20.65
CA GLY A 141 5.15 -10.49 -21.79
C GLY A 141 6.52 -11.17 -21.68
N GLY A 142 7.37 -11.00 -22.70
CA GLY A 142 8.71 -11.59 -22.70
C GLY A 142 9.62 -11.08 -21.57
N LYS A 143 9.48 -9.80 -21.18
CA LYS A 143 10.31 -9.12 -20.18
C LYS A 143 9.63 -8.85 -18.84
N TYR A 144 8.31 -8.66 -18.83
CA TYR A 144 7.55 -8.27 -17.64
C TYR A 144 6.28 -9.10 -17.51
N LYS A 145 5.91 -9.41 -16.26
CA LYS A 145 4.61 -9.92 -15.88
C LYS A 145 3.85 -8.83 -15.12
N VAL A 146 2.60 -8.61 -15.51
CA VAL A 146 1.68 -7.67 -14.87
C VAL A 146 0.43 -8.42 -14.47
N ALA A 147 0.02 -8.28 -13.22
CA ALA A 147 -1.23 -8.83 -12.71
C ALA A 147 -1.97 -7.78 -11.90
N GLY A 148 -3.29 -7.71 -12.05
CA GLY A 148 -4.13 -6.79 -11.28
C GLY A 148 -5.35 -7.46 -10.70
N TRP A 149 -5.77 -7.00 -9.52
CA TRP A 149 -6.89 -7.55 -8.77
C TRP A 149 -7.51 -6.53 -7.83
N VAL A 150 -8.70 -6.84 -7.32
CA VAL A 150 -9.35 -6.04 -6.27
C VAL A 150 -9.06 -6.69 -4.92
N GLY A 151 -8.58 -5.88 -3.99
CA GLY A 151 -8.29 -6.28 -2.62
C GLY A 151 -9.14 -5.55 -1.61
N PHE A 152 -8.73 -5.67 -0.35
CA PHE A 152 -9.33 -4.95 0.75
C PHE A 152 -8.25 -4.54 1.74
N ASN A 153 -8.37 -3.35 2.28
CA ASN A 153 -7.46 -2.87 3.29
C ASN A 153 -8.24 -2.27 4.47
N ALA A 154 -7.67 -2.43 5.66
CA ALA A 154 -8.21 -1.87 6.89
C ALA A 154 -7.09 -1.40 7.80
N GLY A 155 -7.33 -0.32 8.53
CA GLY A 155 -6.31 0.28 9.38
C GLY A 155 -6.86 1.17 10.48
N ILE A 156 -5.94 1.49 11.38
CA ILE A 156 -6.13 2.46 12.46
C ILE A 156 -5.17 3.62 12.25
N VAL A 157 -5.67 4.83 12.41
CA VAL A 157 -4.94 6.07 12.13
C VAL A 157 -4.83 6.89 13.41
N PHE A 158 -3.61 7.32 13.71
CA PHE A 158 -3.28 8.23 14.81
C PHE A 158 -2.78 9.55 14.25
N SER A 159 -3.55 10.63 14.42
CA SER A 159 -3.20 11.97 13.94
C SER A 159 -2.57 12.81 15.05
N ILE A 160 -1.52 13.56 14.70
CA ILE A 160 -0.72 14.39 15.61
C ILE A 160 -1.11 15.86 15.46
#